data_AF-A0A7Y5NUJ6-F1
#
_entry.id   AF-A0A7Y5NUJ6-F1
#
_cell.length_a   1.000
_cell.length_b   1.000
_cell.length_c   1.000
_cell.angle_alpha   90.00
_cell.angle_beta   90.00
_cell.angle_gamma   90.00
#
_symmetry.space_group_name_H-M   'P 1'
#
loop_
_entity.id
_entity.type
_entity.pdbx_description
1 polymer ?
#
loop_
_entity_poly.entity_id
_entity_poly.type
_entity_poly.pdbx_seq_one_letter_code
_entity_poly.pdbx_strand_id
1 'polypeptide(L)'
;MSLSTLFFLWAAPPAIAQDEPDPVAAELFRQGRDLVKQGNWKEGCDKLDASMKRAPAASTLLNLALCRQQEGRVATAWAMVKQALVLNRDTVGAQRRERLQTSGEEMLAQIEPRLSRLRVVVVPATPEAQVEESGRSLPLDTAVPLDPGQHELVLRVRGRPDTKRLVSLREGETLSIELAVPAETAPSPPAASNAAVEAPKATVPKPETSTPDEESSSIPIWVWITGAAGIAMTGVGIGFGVDSAITAGNLKERCGEDLICDEDPTFDPEPDNARKNRGLGLAIGFGSAGAIAIGAAIVGIAISGKPATQKSVSSLPVVPWVGADHAGVAISGRF
;
A
#
# COMPACT_ATOMS: atom_id res chain seq x y z
N MET A 1 -36.28 -10.23 66.21
CA MET A 1 -36.17 -10.98 64.93
C MET A 1 -35.52 -10.02 63.93
N SER A 2 -34.21 -10.10 63.72
CA SER A 2 -33.49 -9.27 62.74
C SER A 2 -33.55 -9.95 61.38
N LEU A 3 -34.17 -9.31 60.38
CA LEU A 3 -34.07 -9.72 58.98
C LEU A 3 -32.83 -9.07 58.36
N SER A 4 -31.79 -9.88 58.13
CA SER A 4 -30.69 -9.52 57.24
C SER A 4 -31.14 -9.72 55.79
N THR A 5 -31.19 -8.64 55.03
CA THR A 5 -31.54 -8.67 53.60
C THR A 5 -30.23 -8.73 52.80
N LEU A 6 -29.92 -9.87 52.17
CA LEU A 6 -28.77 -10.02 51.27
C LEU A 6 -29.09 -9.37 49.91
N PHE A 7 -28.29 -8.39 49.52
CA PHE A 7 -28.27 -7.84 48.16
C PHE A 7 -27.39 -8.73 47.27
N PHE A 8 -27.99 -9.43 46.29
CA PHE A 8 -27.24 -10.07 45.21
C PHE A 8 -26.96 -9.03 44.12
N LEU A 9 -25.70 -8.60 43.99
CA LEU A 9 -25.23 -7.88 42.79
C LEU A 9 -25.13 -8.89 41.64
N TRP A 10 -26.08 -8.85 40.71
CA TRP A 10 -26.01 -9.58 39.45
C TRP A 10 -25.06 -8.81 38.52
N ALA A 11 -23.82 -9.28 38.39
CA ALA A 11 -22.91 -8.76 37.38
C ALA A 11 -23.43 -9.21 35.99
N ALA A 12 -23.85 -8.25 35.17
CA ALA A 12 -24.16 -8.54 33.77
C ALA A 12 -22.86 -8.99 33.07
N PRO A 13 -22.88 -10.12 32.33
CA PRO A 13 -21.71 -10.54 31.57
C PRO A 13 -21.34 -9.43 30.56
N PRO A 14 -20.04 -9.20 30.32
CA PRO A 14 -19.61 -8.23 29.33
C PRO A 14 -20.19 -8.64 27.97
N ALA A 15 -20.98 -7.75 27.38
CA ALA A 15 -21.45 -7.91 26.01
C ALA A 15 -20.23 -7.81 25.09
N ILE A 16 -19.71 -8.95 24.65
CA ILE A 16 -18.78 -9.01 23.52
C ILE A 16 -19.58 -8.53 22.31
N ALA A 17 -19.29 -7.33 21.82
CA ALA A 17 -19.77 -6.86 20.54
C ALA A 17 -19.22 -7.83 19.48
N GLN A 18 -20.07 -8.75 19.03
CA GLN A 18 -19.79 -9.52 17.82
C GLN A 18 -19.90 -8.50 16.68
N ASP A 19 -18.80 -8.19 16.01
CA ASP A 19 -18.83 -7.40 14.79
C ASP A 19 -19.82 -8.07 13.82
N GLU A 20 -20.98 -7.46 13.62
CA GLU A 20 -21.97 -7.99 12.70
C GLU A 20 -21.41 -7.96 11.26
N PRO A 21 -21.68 -8.99 10.45
CA PRO A 21 -21.23 -9.01 9.05
C PRO A 21 -21.76 -7.79 8.28
N ASP A 22 -20.89 -7.06 7.58
CA ASP A 22 -21.31 -5.93 6.73
C ASP A 22 -22.22 -6.41 5.58
N PRO A 23 -23.53 -6.07 5.58
CA PRO A 23 -24.47 -6.54 4.56
C PRO A 23 -24.17 -5.96 3.18
N VAL A 24 -23.56 -4.76 3.10
CA VAL A 24 -23.16 -4.15 1.83
C VAL A 24 -21.97 -4.89 1.24
N ALA A 25 -21.00 -5.29 2.08
CA ALA A 25 -19.86 -6.10 1.62
C ALA A 25 -20.32 -7.47 1.10
N ALA A 26 -21.28 -8.11 1.78
CA ALA A 26 -21.87 -9.37 1.35
C ALA A 26 -22.61 -9.25 0.01
N GLU A 27 -23.35 -8.16 -0.19
CA GLU A 27 -24.06 -7.90 -1.44
C GLU A 27 -23.09 -7.65 -2.60
N LEU A 28 -22.06 -6.82 -2.39
CA LEU A 28 -21.01 -6.55 -3.38
C LEU A 28 -20.28 -7.85 -3.77
N PHE A 29 -20.00 -8.72 -2.80
CA PHE A 29 -19.40 -10.03 -3.06
C PHE A 29 -20.31 -10.91 -3.93
N ARG A 30 -21.60 -11.01 -3.60
CA ARG A 30 -22.58 -11.80 -4.36
C ARG A 30 -22.67 -11.30 -5.80
N GLN A 31 -22.90 -10.01 -5.99
CA GLN A 31 -22.96 -9.40 -7.33
C GLN A 31 -21.67 -9.59 -8.11
N GLY A 32 -20.53 -9.36 -7.46
CA GLY A 32 -19.21 -9.53 -8.07
C GLY A 32 -18.98 -10.95 -8.58
N ARG A 33 -19.32 -11.95 -7.77
CA ARG A 33 -19.25 -13.36 -8.18
C ARG A 33 -20.18 -13.71 -9.32
N ASP A 34 -21.41 -13.22 -9.30
CA ASP A 34 -22.38 -13.53 -10.35
C ASP A 34 -22.00 -12.88 -11.69
N LEU A 35 -21.46 -11.66 -11.66
CA LEU A 35 -20.92 -10.99 -12.84
C LEU A 35 -19.69 -11.71 -13.40
N VAL A 36 -18.75 -12.13 -12.54
CA VAL A 36 -17.60 -12.94 -12.94
C VAL A 36 -18.04 -14.24 -13.62
N LYS A 37 -19.03 -14.96 -13.05
CA LYS A 37 -19.57 -16.18 -13.66
C LYS A 37 -20.22 -15.94 -15.02
N GLN A 38 -20.79 -14.76 -15.24
CA GLN A 38 -21.40 -14.35 -16.51
C GLN A 38 -20.36 -13.85 -17.54
N GLY A 39 -19.08 -13.82 -17.18
CA GLY A 39 -18.00 -13.29 -18.02
C GLY A 39 -17.89 -11.76 -18.02
N ASN A 40 -18.67 -11.05 -17.20
CA ASN A 40 -18.49 -9.62 -16.98
C ASN A 40 -17.39 -9.39 -15.93
N TRP A 41 -16.15 -9.65 -16.36
CA TRP A 41 -14.97 -9.63 -15.52
C TRP A 41 -14.73 -8.25 -14.90
N LYS A 42 -14.71 -7.18 -15.71
CA LYS A 42 -14.36 -5.83 -15.22
C LYS A 42 -15.26 -5.38 -14.07
N GLU A 43 -16.57 -5.43 -14.27
CA GLU A 43 -17.53 -4.99 -13.25
C GLU A 43 -17.54 -5.95 -12.05
N GLY A 44 -17.44 -7.26 -12.30
CA GLY A 44 -17.40 -8.26 -11.26
C GLY A 44 -16.19 -8.09 -10.33
N CYS A 45 -15.01 -7.87 -10.90
CA CYS A 45 -13.78 -7.64 -10.16
C CYS A 45 -13.81 -6.32 -9.38
N ASP A 46 -14.35 -5.24 -9.95
CA ASP A 46 -14.52 -3.96 -9.24
C ASP A 46 -15.40 -4.11 -7.99
N LYS A 47 -16.51 -4.87 -8.09
CA LYS A 47 -17.39 -5.13 -6.94
C LYS A 47 -16.73 -6.02 -5.89
N LEU A 48 -15.94 -7.01 -6.31
CA LEU A 48 -15.15 -7.84 -5.38
C LEU A 48 -14.09 -7.00 -4.66
N ASP A 49 -13.43 -6.07 -5.35
CA ASP A 49 -12.48 -5.12 -4.74
C ASP A 49 -13.19 -4.21 -3.72
N ALA A 50 -14.38 -3.71 -4.06
CA ALA A 50 -15.20 -2.91 -3.14
C ALA A 50 -15.67 -3.71 -1.92
N SER A 51 -16.04 -4.98 -2.09
CA SER A 51 -16.36 -5.90 -1.01
C SER A 51 -15.15 -6.12 -0.09
N MET A 52 -13.98 -6.41 -0.67
CA MET A 52 -12.74 -6.67 0.06
C MET A 52 -12.28 -5.47 0.90
N LYS A 53 -12.46 -4.24 0.39
CA LYS A 53 -12.16 -3.00 1.12
C LYS A 53 -13.05 -2.78 2.34
N ARG A 54 -14.28 -3.30 2.32
CA ARG A 54 -15.24 -3.17 3.42
C ARG A 54 -15.11 -4.27 4.45
N ALA A 55 -15.11 -5.52 4.00
CA ALA A 55 -14.99 -6.69 4.85
C ALA A 55 -13.97 -7.67 4.24
N PRO A 56 -12.70 -7.59 4.65
CA PRO A 56 -11.68 -8.55 4.25
C PRO A 56 -12.10 -9.99 4.53
N ALA A 57 -12.13 -10.83 3.49
CA ALA A 57 -12.50 -12.24 3.62
C ALA A 57 -11.70 -13.14 2.68
N ALA A 58 -11.35 -14.34 3.15
CA ALA A 58 -10.61 -15.33 2.37
C ALA A 58 -11.32 -15.68 1.05
N SER A 59 -12.64 -15.84 1.11
CA SER A 59 -13.45 -16.09 -0.10
C SER A 59 -13.38 -14.95 -1.11
N THR A 60 -13.32 -13.69 -0.66
CA THR A 60 -13.22 -12.54 -1.56
C THR A 60 -11.83 -12.48 -2.21
N LEU A 61 -10.76 -12.73 -1.45
CA LEU A 61 -9.40 -12.79 -2.00
C LEU A 61 -9.23 -13.90 -3.05
N LEU A 62 -9.82 -15.09 -2.85
CA LEU A 62 -9.76 -16.16 -3.86
C LEU A 62 -10.48 -15.77 -5.16
N ASN A 63 -11.60 -15.04 -5.08
CA ASN A 63 -12.28 -14.55 -6.29
C ASN A 63 -11.50 -13.41 -6.96
N LEU A 64 -10.84 -12.54 -6.18
CA LEU A 64 -9.94 -11.54 -6.74
C LEU A 64 -8.69 -12.16 -7.36
N ALA A 65 -8.16 -13.24 -6.81
CA ALA A 65 -7.06 -13.97 -7.45
C ALA A 65 -7.47 -14.49 -8.84
N LEU A 66 -8.68 -15.03 -8.99
CA LEU A 66 -9.23 -15.41 -10.30
C LEU A 66 -9.30 -14.21 -11.26
N CYS A 67 -9.73 -13.04 -10.78
CA CYS A 67 -9.69 -11.80 -11.56
C CYS A 67 -8.27 -11.47 -12.04
N ARG A 68 -7.27 -11.54 -11.16
CA ARG A 68 -5.87 -11.27 -11.54
C ARG A 68 -5.32 -12.31 -12.52
N GLN A 69 -5.72 -13.58 -12.41
CA GLN A 69 -5.36 -14.58 -13.43
C GLN A 69 -5.93 -14.24 -14.81
N GLN A 70 -7.19 -13.77 -14.88
CA GLN A 70 -7.80 -13.34 -16.14
C GLN A 70 -7.12 -12.11 -16.74
N GLU A 71 -6.60 -11.22 -15.90
CA GLU A 71 -5.80 -10.06 -16.33
C GLU A 71 -4.36 -10.43 -16.75
N GLY A 72 -3.95 -11.69 -16.63
CA GLY A 72 -2.57 -12.14 -16.88
C GLY A 72 -1.60 -11.80 -15.73
N ARG A 73 -2.09 -11.32 -14.60
CA ARG A 73 -1.32 -10.96 -13.40
C ARG A 73 -1.12 -12.16 -12.47
N VAL A 74 -0.36 -13.13 -12.97
CA VAL A 74 -0.17 -14.46 -12.37
C VAL A 74 0.53 -14.42 -11.00
N ALA A 75 1.57 -13.60 -10.82
CA ALA A 75 2.27 -13.47 -9.54
C ALA A 75 1.45 -12.70 -8.51
N THR A 76 0.69 -11.68 -8.95
CA THR A 76 -0.29 -11.02 -8.08
C THR A 76 -1.33 -12.02 -7.60
N ALA A 77 -1.90 -12.83 -8.50
CA ALA A 77 -2.87 -13.86 -8.13
C ALA A 77 -2.29 -14.83 -7.09
N TRP A 78 -1.08 -15.36 -7.32
CA TRP A 78 -0.40 -16.25 -6.37
C TRP A 78 -0.29 -15.64 -4.98
N ALA A 79 0.15 -14.38 -4.89
CA ALA A 79 0.27 -13.67 -3.61
C ALA A 79 -1.09 -13.52 -2.91
N MET A 80 -2.16 -13.19 -3.67
CA MET A 80 -3.52 -13.07 -3.14
C MET A 80 -4.06 -14.41 -2.62
N VAL A 81 -3.77 -15.53 -3.29
CA VAL A 81 -4.18 -16.86 -2.81
C VAL A 81 -3.46 -17.20 -1.51
N LYS A 82 -2.15 -16.97 -1.41
CA LYS A 82 -1.42 -17.18 -0.16
C LYS A 82 -1.99 -16.34 0.98
N GLN A 83 -2.34 -15.08 0.70
CA GLN A 83 -3.00 -14.22 1.69
C GLN A 83 -4.39 -14.76 2.07
N ALA A 84 -5.15 -15.28 1.10
CA ALA A 84 -6.46 -15.88 1.35
C ALA A 84 -6.35 -17.08 2.30
N LEU A 85 -5.35 -17.94 2.11
CA LEU A 85 -5.11 -19.10 2.99
C LEU A 85 -4.73 -18.70 4.41
N VAL A 86 -3.99 -17.60 4.59
CA VAL A 86 -3.72 -17.04 5.92
C VAL A 86 -5.02 -16.53 6.56
N LEU A 87 -5.81 -15.73 5.83
CA LEU A 87 -7.08 -15.17 6.31
C LEU A 87 -8.15 -16.24 6.56
N ASN A 88 -8.04 -17.41 5.91
CA ASN A 88 -8.97 -18.51 6.08
C ASN A 88 -8.91 -19.13 7.49
N ARG A 89 -7.80 -18.95 8.21
CA ARG A 89 -7.65 -19.43 9.60
C ARG A 89 -8.73 -18.84 10.52
N ASP A 90 -9.09 -17.58 10.28
CA ASP A 90 -10.10 -16.83 11.04
C ASP A 90 -11.53 -17.04 10.51
N THR A 91 -11.73 -17.84 9.45
CA THR A 91 -13.06 -18.05 8.89
C THR A 91 -13.92 -18.92 9.79
N VAL A 92 -15.13 -18.46 10.12
CA VAL A 92 -16.10 -19.22 10.92
C VAL A 92 -16.65 -20.42 10.15
N GLY A 93 -16.67 -21.58 10.82
CA GLY A 93 -17.21 -22.85 10.33
C GLY A 93 -16.15 -23.77 9.70
N ALA A 94 -15.91 -24.93 10.31
CA ALA A 94 -14.86 -25.88 9.90
C ALA A 94 -14.99 -26.32 8.43
N GLN A 95 -16.18 -26.72 8.00
CA GLN A 95 -16.43 -27.13 6.61
C GLN A 95 -16.19 -25.97 5.62
N ARG A 96 -16.53 -24.73 6.01
CA ARG A 96 -16.26 -23.56 5.16
C ARG A 96 -14.76 -23.32 5.03
N ARG A 97 -14.02 -23.39 6.14
CA ARG A 97 -12.56 -23.28 6.15
C ARG A 97 -11.92 -24.33 5.25
N GLU A 98 -12.30 -25.59 5.41
CA GLU A 98 -11.77 -26.69 4.61
C GLU A 98 -12.01 -26.46 3.11
N ARG A 99 -13.24 -26.11 2.70
CA ARG A 99 -13.53 -25.81 1.28
C ARG A 99 -12.66 -24.68 0.72
N LEU A 100 -12.46 -23.60 1.47
CA LEU A 100 -11.62 -22.47 1.04
C LEU A 100 -10.14 -22.84 1.02
N GLN A 101 -9.70 -23.69 1.95
CA GLN A 101 -8.35 -24.24 2.00
C GLN A 101 -8.06 -25.02 0.73
N THR A 102 -8.89 -26.03 0.43
CA THR A 102 -8.76 -26.86 -0.79
C THR A 102 -8.79 -25.99 -2.05
N SER A 103 -9.73 -25.05 -2.15
CA SER A 103 -9.83 -24.15 -3.31
C SER A 103 -8.57 -23.31 -3.51
N GLY A 104 -7.97 -22.81 -2.43
CA GLY A 104 -6.74 -22.03 -2.51
C GLY A 104 -5.54 -22.89 -2.90
N GLU A 105 -5.40 -24.08 -2.32
CA GLU A 105 -4.33 -25.03 -2.67
C GLU A 105 -4.39 -25.49 -4.13
N GLU A 106 -5.59 -25.81 -4.64
CA GLU A 106 -5.80 -26.14 -6.05
C GLU A 106 -5.43 -24.97 -6.97
N MET A 107 -5.78 -23.74 -6.58
CA MET A 107 -5.43 -22.55 -7.34
C MET A 107 -3.91 -22.30 -7.33
N LEU A 108 -3.22 -22.49 -6.20
CA LEU A 108 -1.76 -22.41 -6.14
C LEU A 108 -1.11 -23.44 -7.06
N ALA A 109 -1.57 -24.70 -7.02
CA ALA A 109 -1.03 -25.76 -7.88
C ALA A 109 -1.16 -25.45 -9.38
N GLN A 110 -2.20 -24.71 -9.78
CA GLN A 110 -2.38 -24.24 -11.16
C GLN A 110 -1.53 -23.01 -11.50
N ILE A 111 -1.31 -22.12 -10.53
CA ILE A 111 -0.60 -20.86 -10.75
C ILE A 111 0.93 -21.04 -10.69
N GLU A 112 1.44 -21.84 -9.77
CA GLU A 112 2.88 -21.95 -9.50
C GLU A 112 3.76 -22.32 -10.71
N PRO A 113 3.34 -23.24 -11.62
CA PRO A 113 4.09 -23.54 -12.84
C PRO A 113 4.17 -22.35 -13.82
N ARG A 114 3.24 -21.41 -13.71
CA ARG A 114 3.11 -20.23 -14.59
C ARG A 114 3.85 -19.00 -14.06
N LEU A 115 4.41 -19.08 -12.85
CA LEU A 115 5.09 -17.95 -12.23
C LEU A 115 6.37 -17.58 -12.96
N SER A 116 6.38 -16.37 -13.52
CA SER A 116 7.62 -15.69 -13.88
C SER A 116 8.39 -15.27 -12.64
N ARG A 117 9.71 -15.36 -12.70
CA ARG A 117 10.64 -14.98 -11.63
C ARG A 117 11.76 -14.12 -12.17
N LEU A 118 12.14 -13.09 -11.42
CA LEU A 118 13.27 -12.23 -11.71
C LEU A 118 14.31 -12.34 -10.60
N ARG A 119 15.56 -12.60 -10.95
CA ARG A 119 16.71 -12.50 -10.06
C ARG A 119 17.57 -11.33 -10.51
N VAL A 120 17.85 -10.41 -9.60
CA VAL A 120 18.70 -9.24 -9.89
C VAL A 120 20.00 -9.36 -9.11
N VAL A 121 21.12 -9.32 -9.84
CA VAL A 121 22.46 -9.29 -9.29
C VAL A 121 23.05 -7.90 -9.55
N VAL A 122 23.65 -7.27 -8.54
CA VAL A 122 24.32 -5.98 -8.68
C VAL A 122 25.82 -6.20 -8.76
N VAL A 123 26.48 -5.58 -9.75
CA VAL A 123 27.90 -5.79 -10.05
C VAL A 123 28.67 -4.45 -10.12
N PRO A 124 29.75 -4.26 -9.35
CA PRO A 124 30.18 -5.11 -8.23
C PRO A 124 29.14 -5.11 -7.10
N ALA A 125 29.10 -6.19 -6.32
CA ALA A 125 28.22 -6.29 -5.17
C ALA A 125 28.57 -5.19 -4.16
N THR A 126 27.56 -4.46 -3.69
CA THR A 126 27.70 -3.42 -2.67
C THR A 126 26.50 -3.43 -1.73
N PRO A 127 26.70 -3.30 -0.40
CA PRO A 127 25.60 -3.24 0.56
C PRO A 127 24.76 -1.97 0.44
N GLU A 128 25.26 -0.95 -0.27
CA GLU A 128 24.55 0.31 -0.51
C GLU A 128 23.58 0.25 -1.69
N ALA A 129 23.56 -0.88 -2.43
CA ALA A 129 22.67 -1.06 -3.56
C ALA A 129 21.25 -1.43 -3.11
N GLN A 130 20.28 -0.71 -3.67
CA GLN A 130 18.86 -1.02 -3.55
C GLN A 130 18.28 -1.08 -4.96
N VAL A 131 17.54 -2.14 -5.26
CA VAL A 131 16.82 -2.27 -6.54
C VAL A 131 15.34 -2.14 -6.25
N GLU A 132 14.67 -1.26 -6.99
CA GLU A 132 13.23 -1.05 -6.92
C GLU A 132 12.58 -1.47 -8.24
N GLU A 133 11.38 -2.05 -8.16
CA GLU A 133 10.47 -2.24 -9.29
C GLU A 133 9.19 -1.47 -8.99
N SER A 134 8.83 -0.51 -9.86
CA SER A 134 7.64 0.34 -9.67
C SER A 134 7.56 0.99 -8.25
N GLY A 135 8.71 1.34 -7.67
CA GLY A 135 8.84 1.93 -6.33
C GLY A 135 8.82 0.93 -5.16
N ARG A 136 8.77 -0.37 -5.42
CA ARG A 136 8.86 -1.43 -4.39
C ARG A 136 10.25 -2.05 -4.39
N SER A 137 10.89 -2.11 -3.22
CA SER A 137 12.20 -2.76 -3.06
C SER A 137 12.13 -4.24 -3.44
N LEU A 138 13.08 -4.68 -4.26
CA LEU A 138 13.33 -6.08 -4.58
C LEU A 138 14.54 -6.59 -3.78
N PRO A 139 14.48 -7.82 -3.22
CA PRO A 139 15.66 -8.46 -2.67
C PRO A 139 16.68 -8.74 -3.78
N LEU A 140 17.96 -8.57 -3.46
CA LEU A 140 19.06 -8.90 -4.36
C LEU A 140 19.37 -10.39 -4.30
N ASP A 141 19.90 -10.91 -5.40
CA ASP A 141 20.44 -12.28 -5.52
C ASP A 141 19.43 -13.42 -5.27
N THR A 142 18.15 -13.07 -5.12
CA THR A 142 17.03 -14.00 -4.89
C THR A 142 16.01 -13.87 -6.02
N ALA A 143 15.56 -15.00 -6.56
CA ALA A 143 14.54 -15.02 -7.61
C ALA A 143 13.17 -14.69 -6.99
N VAL A 144 12.58 -13.57 -7.37
CA VAL A 144 11.27 -13.11 -6.89
C VAL A 144 10.18 -13.29 -7.94
N PRO A 145 8.98 -13.78 -7.57
CA PRO A 145 7.86 -13.82 -8.48
C PRO A 145 7.41 -12.40 -8.89
N LEU A 146 7.30 -12.15 -10.18
CA LEU A 146 6.73 -10.93 -10.76
C LEU A 146 5.72 -11.30 -11.85
N ASP A 147 4.75 -10.43 -12.10
CA ASP A 147 3.76 -10.65 -13.15
C ASP A 147 4.45 -10.68 -14.54
N PRO A 148 3.95 -11.44 -15.52
CA PRO A 148 4.45 -11.33 -16.89
C PRO A 148 4.27 -9.92 -17.45
N GLY A 149 5.20 -9.48 -18.30
CA GLY A 149 5.17 -8.16 -18.92
C GLY A 149 6.44 -7.36 -18.70
N GLN A 150 6.34 -6.04 -18.91
CA GLN A 150 7.46 -5.11 -18.77
C GLN A 150 7.58 -4.61 -17.33
N HIS A 151 8.82 -4.58 -16.82
CA HIS A 151 9.18 -4.00 -15.53
C HIS A 151 10.30 -2.99 -15.70
N GLU A 152 10.12 -1.79 -15.12
CA GLU A 152 11.21 -0.83 -14.93
C GLU A 152 11.87 -1.07 -13.58
N LEU A 153 13.15 -1.43 -13.63
CA LEU A 153 14.01 -1.58 -12.47
C LEU A 153 14.81 -0.30 -12.28
N VAL A 154 14.91 0.14 -11.03
CA VAL A 154 15.72 1.29 -10.62
C VAL A 154 16.75 0.81 -9.60
N LEU A 155 18.03 0.80 -9.98
CA LEU A 155 19.14 0.60 -9.08
C LEU A 155 19.55 1.94 -8.48
N ARG A 156 19.41 2.06 -7.16
CA ARG A 156 19.89 3.17 -6.34
C ARG A 156 21.15 2.72 -5.61
N VAL A 157 22.20 3.51 -5.69
CA VAL A 157 23.42 3.33 -4.90
C VAL A 157 23.76 4.67 -4.28
N ARG A 158 24.07 4.70 -2.98
CA ARG A 158 24.38 5.94 -2.27
C ARG A 158 25.55 6.66 -2.94
N GLY A 159 25.40 7.97 -3.16
CA GLY A 159 26.45 8.79 -3.80
C GLY A 159 26.66 8.48 -5.29
N ARG A 160 25.68 7.85 -5.95
CA ARG A 160 25.70 7.54 -7.38
C ARG A 160 24.37 7.93 -8.04
N PRO A 161 24.36 8.22 -9.35
CA PRO A 161 23.11 8.42 -10.07
C PRO A 161 22.31 7.11 -10.16
N ASP A 162 20.99 7.21 -10.17
CA ASP A 162 20.10 6.05 -10.36
C ASP A 162 20.34 5.41 -11.74
N THR A 163 20.36 4.08 -11.79
CA THR A 163 20.40 3.31 -13.04
C THR A 163 19.05 2.68 -13.31
N LYS A 164 18.47 2.97 -14.49
CA LYS A 164 17.20 2.40 -14.91
C LYS A 164 17.40 1.27 -15.92
N ARG A 165 16.63 0.19 -15.78
CA ARG A 165 16.65 -0.95 -16.71
C ARG A 165 15.24 -1.45 -16.96
N LEU A 166 14.83 -1.51 -18.22
CA LEU A 166 13.61 -2.20 -18.62
C LEU A 166 13.90 -3.69 -18.85
N VAL A 167 13.08 -4.55 -18.26
CA VAL A 167 13.10 -6.00 -18.49
C VAL A 167 11.71 -6.48 -18.87
N SER A 168 11.62 -7.55 -19.65
CA SER A 168 10.36 -8.18 -20.01
C SER A 168 10.39 -9.63 -19.57
N LEU A 169 9.39 -10.05 -18.81
CA LEU A 169 9.22 -11.42 -18.35
C LEU A 169 8.10 -12.10 -19.12
N ARG A 170 8.33 -13.34 -19.57
CA ARG A 170 7.30 -14.22 -20.10
C ARG A 170 6.74 -15.09 -18.99
N GLU A 171 5.49 -15.51 -19.13
CA GLU A 171 4.87 -16.45 -18.18
C GLU A 171 5.72 -17.72 -18.02
N GLY A 172 5.94 -18.15 -16.78
CA GLY A 172 6.79 -19.29 -16.43
C GLY A 172 8.31 -19.08 -16.57
N GLU A 173 8.77 -17.92 -17.04
CA GLU A 173 10.19 -17.63 -17.22
C GLU A 173 10.90 -17.35 -15.90
N THR A 174 12.09 -17.90 -15.69
CA THR A 174 13.01 -17.41 -14.65
C THR A 174 14.16 -16.68 -15.32
N LEU A 175 14.22 -15.36 -15.14
CA LEU A 175 15.23 -14.50 -15.74
C LEU A 175 16.21 -14.01 -14.66
N SER A 176 17.51 -14.13 -14.91
CA SER A 176 18.55 -13.53 -14.10
C SER A 176 19.23 -12.42 -14.88
N ILE A 177 19.35 -11.23 -14.27
CA ILE A 177 20.01 -10.08 -14.87
C ILE A 177 21.11 -9.53 -13.97
N GLU A 178 22.05 -8.84 -14.58
CA GLU A 178 23.07 -8.07 -13.88
C GLU A 178 22.83 -6.58 -14.10
N LEU A 179 22.84 -5.81 -13.00
CA LEU A 179 22.83 -4.35 -13.03
C LEU A 179 24.20 -3.84 -12.59
N ALA A 180 24.86 -3.12 -13.48
CA ALA A 180 26.16 -2.53 -13.17
C ALA A 180 25.99 -1.30 -12.27
N VAL A 181 26.79 -1.20 -11.21
CA VAL A 181 26.89 0.02 -10.39
C VAL A 181 27.50 1.12 -11.25
N PRO A 182 26.82 2.27 -11.42
CA PRO A 182 27.37 3.38 -12.20
C PRO A 182 28.61 3.96 -11.50
N ALA A 183 29.52 4.51 -12.30
CA ALA A 183 30.73 5.15 -11.79
C ALA A 183 30.39 6.35 -10.89
N GLU A 184 31.29 6.65 -9.94
CA GLU A 184 31.21 7.85 -9.12
C GLU A 184 31.15 9.09 -10.01
N THR A 185 30.14 9.92 -9.82
CA THR A 185 30.16 11.24 -10.46
C THR A 185 31.21 12.06 -9.73
N ALA A 186 32.33 12.35 -10.40
CA ALA A 186 33.27 13.33 -9.88
C ALA A 186 32.53 14.66 -9.64
N PRO A 187 32.83 15.43 -8.57
CA PRO A 187 32.25 16.74 -8.39
C PRO A 187 32.56 17.57 -9.62
N SER A 188 31.53 17.95 -10.37
CA SER A 188 31.70 18.78 -11.56
C SER A 188 32.26 20.13 -11.10
N PRO A 189 33.40 20.60 -11.62
CA PRO A 189 33.90 21.94 -11.35
C PRO A 189 32.83 22.96 -11.73
N PRO A 190 32.60 24.03 -10.94
CA PRO A 190 31.71 25.09 -11.37
C PRO A 190 32.23 25.63 -12.70
N ALA A 191 31.41 25.53 -13.74
CA ALA A 191 31.74 26.03 -15.06
C ALA A 191 31.99 27.54 -14.97
N ALA A 192 33.26 27.92 -14.88
CA ALA A 192 33.72 29.27 -15.06
C ALA A 192 33.41 29.67 -16.51
N SER A 193 32.37 30.48 -16.67
CA SER A 193 32.04 31.15 -17.93
C SER A 193 33.11 32.21 -18.19
N ASN A 194 34.06 31.89 -19.06
CA ASN A 194 35.00 32.86 -19.60
C ASN A 194 34.43 33.52 -20.87
N ALA A 195 34.71 34.81 -20.92
CA ALA A 195 34.23 35.81 -21.83
C ALA A 195 34.71 35.67 -23.30
N ALA A 196 33.87 36.27 -24.15
CA ALA A 196 34.20 37.17 -25.27
C ALA A 196 34.72 36.61 -26.61
N VAL A 197 33.88 36.83 -27.64
CA VAL A 197 34.30 37.37 -28.94
C VAL A 197 33.35 38.53 -29.31
N GLU A 198 33.93 39.70 -29.54
CA GLU A 198 33.33 40.98 -29.95
C GLU A 198 33.26 41.05 -31.49
N ALA A 199 32.19 41.54 -32.13
CA ALA A 199 31.97 42.93 -32.61
C ALA A 199 30.79 42.94 -33.64
N PRO A 200 30.30 44.09 -34.20
CA PRO A 200 29.94 45.37 -33.60
C PRO A 200 28.53 45.91 -33.99
N LYS A 201 27.99 46.77 -33.10
CA LYS A 201 26.89 47.77 -33.17
C LYS A 201 26.00 47.93 -34.42
N ALA A 202 24.69 47.87 -34.17
CA ALA A 202 23.71 48.85 -34.68
C ALA A 202 22.58 49.08 -33.63
N THR A 203 22.07 50.30 -33.61
CA THR A 203 21.37 51.04 -32.56
C THR A 203 19.84 50.81 -32.45
N VAL A 204 19.26 51.35 -31.35
CA VAL A 204 17.86 51.81 -31.12
C VAL A 204 16.99 50.87 -30.23
N PRO A 205 16.12 51.38 -29.32
CA PRO A 205 16.41 51.94 -27.99
C PRO A 205 15.80 51.11 -26.83
N LYS A 206 16.21 51.44 -25.61
CA LYS A 206 15.77 50.92 -24.31
C LYS A 206 14.24 50.83 -24.13
N PRO A 207 13.73 49.69 -23.64
CA PRO A 207 12.70 49.66 -22.61
C PRO A 207 13.32 49.22 -21.28
N GLU A 208 12.70 49.70 -20.22
CA GLU A 208 13.24 49.77 -18.87
C GLU A 208 13.46 48.42 -18.22
N THR A 209 14.51 48.40 -17.39
CA THR A 209 14.82 47.39 -16.41
C THR A 209 13.64 47.23 -15.44
N SER A 210 12.94 46.11 -15.52
CA SER A 210 12.25 45.55 -14.37
C SER A 210 12.93 44.22 -14.04
N THR A 211 13.70 44.23 -12.96
CA THR A 211 14.13 43.01 -12.27
C THR A 211 12.90 42.13 -12.03
N PRO A 212 12.89 40.84 -12.42
CA PRO A 212 12.01 39.89 -11.76
C PRO A 212 12.54 39.76 -10.34
N ASP A 213 11.77 40.24 -9.37
CA ASP A 213 11.98 39.85 -7.98
C ASP A 213 12.03 38.32 -7.94
N GLU A 214 13.11 37.81 -7.38
CA GLU A 214 13.35 36.40 -7.10
C GLU A 214 12.36 35.97 -6.02
N GLU A 215 11.09 35.78 -6.42
CA GLU A 215 10.04 35.29 -5.53
C GLU A 215 10.34 33.82 -5.28
N SER A 216 11.13 33.58 -4.23
CA SER A 216 11.47 32.26 -3.71
C SER A 216 10.17 31.46 -3.60
N SER A 217 10.01 30.45 -4.45
CA SER A 217 8.86 29.54 -4.39
C SER A 217 8.96 28.71 -3.11
N SER A 218 8.51 29.28 -2.00
CA SER A 218 8.51 28.64 -0.70
C SER A 218 7.54 27.46 -0.75
N ILE A 219 8.04 26.26 -0.48
CA ILE A 219 7.23 25.03 -0.43
C ILE A 219 6.07 25.26 0.56
N PRO A 220 4.81 25.04 0.18
CA PRO A 220 3.66 25.30 1.04
C PRO A 220 3.71 24.55 2.37
N ILE A 221 3.34 25.21 3.48
CA ILE A 221 3.40 24.67 4.85
C ILE A 221 2.64 23.33 5.00
N TRP A 222 1.56 23.12 4.25
CA TRP A 222 0.77 21.88 4.30
C TRP A 222 1.58 20.64 3.87
N VAL A 223 2.59 20.81 3.03
CA VAL A 223 3.50 19.72 2.58
C VAL A 223 4.32 19.19 3.75
N TRP A 224 4.81 20.07 4.62
CA TRP A 224 5.58 19.70 5.80
C TRP A 224 4.70 19.02 6.85
N ILE A 225 3.49 19.54 7.08
CA ILE A 225 2.52 18.96 8.03
C ILE A 225 2.10 17.57 7.57
N THR A 226 1.78 17.39 6.28
CA THR A 226 1.37 16.09 5.73
C THR A 226 2.51 15.08 5.71
N GLY A 227 3.73 15.51 5.36
CA GLY A 227 4.92 14.66 5.42
C GLY A 227 5.25 14.18 6.85
N ALA A 228 5.25 15.10 7.83
CA ALA A 228 5.51 14.76 9.23
C ALA A 228 4.45 13.84 9.82
N ALA A 229 3.16 14.10 9.54
CA ALA A 229 2.07 13.23 9.95
C ALA A 229 2.19 11.83 9.32
N GLY A 230 2.61 11.74 8.06
CA GLY A 230 2.86 10.48 7.38
C GLY A 230 3.96 9.65 8.05
N ILE A 231 5.10 10.26 8.36
CA ILE A 231 6.21 9.61 9.07
C ILE A 231 5.77 9.12 10.46
N ALA A 232 5.05 9.96 11.21
CA ALA A 232 4.55 9.59 12.53
C ALA A 232 3.59 8.38 12.46
N MET A 233 2.64 8.37 11.51
CA MET A 233 1.73 7.24 11.31
C MET A 233 2.48 5.97 10.90
N THR A 234 3.48 6.05 10.01
CA THR A 234 4.31 4.90 9.68
C THR A 234 5.04 4.35 10.91
N GLY A 235 5.58 5.22 11.77
CA GLY A 235 6.21 4.82 13.04
C GLY A 235 5.24 4.08 13.98
N VAL A 236 4.01 4.59 14.12
CA VAL A 236 2.95 3.93 14.89
C VAL A 236 2.59 2.56 14.29
N GLY A 237 2.47 2.47 12.97
CA GLY A 237 2.21 1.22 12.26
C GLY A 237 3.30 0.17 12.50
N ILE A 238 4.57 0.57 12.45
CA ILE A 238 5.70 -0.30 12.78
C ILE A 238 5.61 -0.80 14.23
N GLY A 239 5.30 0.09 15.19
CA GLY A 239 5.14 -0.27 16.59
C GLY A 239 4.10 -1.38 16.81
N PHE A 240 2.91 -1.22 16.22
CA PHE A 240 1.87 -2.25 16.29
C PHE A 240 2.25 -3.54 15.54
N GLY A 241 3.00 -3.43 14.45
CA GLY A 241 3.50 -4.60 13.71
C GLY A 241 4.50 -5.42 14.53
N VAL A 242 5.40 -4.76 15.25
CA VAL A 242 6.34 -5.41 16.18
C VAL A 242 5.59 -6.06 17.33
N ASP A 243 4.63 -5.36 17.96
CA ASP A 243 3.80 -5.92 19.03
C ASP A 243 3.04 -7.18 18.59
N SER A 244 2.47 -7.13 17.38
CA SER A 244 1.81 -8.29 16.77
C SER A 244 2.78 -9.44 16.52
N ALA A 245 3.99 -9.17 16.05
CA ALA A 245 5.00 -10.20 15.77
C ALA A 245 5.49 -10.86 17.06
N ILE A 246 5.74 -10.08 18.11
CA ILE A 246 6.12 -10.59 19.44
C ILE A 246 5.00 -11.47 20.00
N THR A 247 3.75 -11.00 19.95
CA THR A 247 2.60 -11.77 20.45
C THR A 247 2.41 -13.06 19.66
N ALA A 248 2.63 -13.04 18.33
CA ALA A 248 2.63 -14.26 17.52
C ALA A 248 3.77 -15.23 17.90
N GLY A 249 4.96 -14.71 18.22
CA GLY A 249 6.08 -15.50 18.74
C GLY A 249 5.75 -16.18 20.06
N ASN A 250 5.18 -15.44 21.02
CA ASN A 250 4.77 -15.97 22.32
C ASN A 250 3.71 -17.08 22.18
N LEU A 251 2.74 -16.92 21.27
CA LEU A 251 1.75 -17.96 20.98
C LEU A 251 2.42 -19.22 20.43
N LYS A 252 3.46 -19.07 19.59
CA LYS A 252 4.22 -20.19 19.03
C LYS A 252 5.05 -20.92 20.09
N GLU A 253 5.67 -20.18 21.01
CA GLU A 253 6.41 -20.77 22.13
C GLU A 253 5.51 -21.58 23.06
N ARG A 254 4.25 -21.14 23.26
CA ARG A 254 3.32 -21.75 24.20
C ARG A 254 2.42 -22.83 23.60
N CYS A 255 2.14 -22.75 22.30
CA CYS A 255 1.22 -23.66 21.59
C CYS A 255 1.91 -24.47 20.50
N GLY A 256 3.24 -24.45 20.42
CA GLY A 256 3.99 -25.16 19.38
C GLY A 256 3.92 -24.50 17.99
N GLU A 257 4.63 -25.11 17.05
CA GLU A 257 4.71 -24.66 15.64
C GLU A 257 3.35 -24.73 14.92
N ASP A 258 2.50 -25.66 15.31
CA ASP A 258 1.15 -25.89 14.77
C ASP A 258 0.08 -24.99 15.40
N LEU A 259 0.44 -24.22 16.45
CA LEU A 259 -0.44 -23.32 17.19
C LEU A 259 -1.64 -24.06 17.82
N ILE A 260 -1.42 -25.30 18.24
CA ILE A 260 -2.39 -26.12 18.95
C ILE A 260 -2.08 -26.07 20.45
N CYS A 261 -2.89 -25.33 21.21
CA CYS A 261 -2.67 -25.05 22.63
C CYS A 261 -3.25 -26.14 23.53
N ASP A 262 -2.95 -27.42 23.28
CA ASP A 262 -3.56 -28.56 24.00
C ASP A 262 -2.78 -28.99 25.26
N GLU A 263 -1.53 -28.53 25.40
CA GLU A 263 -0.61 -28.97 26.46
C GLU A 263 -0.80 -28.26 27.82
N ASP A 264 -1.33 -27.03 27.82
CA ASP A 264 -1.59 -26.23 29.03
C ASP A 264 -3.06 -25.81 29.10
N PRO A 265 -3.93 -26.56 29.80
CA PRO A 265 -5.36 -26.26 29.91
C PRO A 265 -5.65 -24.99 30.74
N THR A 266 -4.64 -24.37 31.36
CA THR A 266 -4.80 -23.12 32.09
C THR A 266 -4.48 -21.90 31.23
N PHE A 267 -3.92 -22.10 30.03
CA PHE A 267 -3.64 -21.03 29.09
C PHE A 267 -4.85 -20.75 28.20
N ASP A 268 -5.34 -19.51 28.26
CA ASP A 268 -6.29 -18.98 27.29
C ASP A 268 -5.55 -18.18 26.19
N PRO A 269 -5.52 -18.66 24.93
CA PRO A 269 -4.85 -17.97 23.82
C PRO A 269 -5.72 -16.86 23.20
N GLU A 270 -6.98 -16.72 23.58
CA GLU A 270 -7.93 -15.81 22.96
C GLU A 270 -7.52 -14.31 23.12
N PRO A 271 -7.06 -13.85 24.29
CA PRO A 271 -6.57 -12.47 24.46
C PRO A 271 -5.35 -12.15 23.60
N ASP A 272 -4.40 -13.09 23.50
CA ASP A 272 -3.18 -12.92 22.70
C ASP A 272 -3.50 -12.95 21.20
N ASN A 273 -4.43 -13.81 20.77
CA ASN A 273 -4.94 -13.81 19.40
C ASN A 273 -5.65 -12.49 19.06
N ALA A 274 -6.48 -11.96 19.96
CA ALA A 274 -7.15 -10.68 19.78
C ALA A 274 -6.15 -9.51 19.70
N ARG A 275 -5.12 -9.52 20.56
CA ARG A 275 -4.04 -8.52 20.55
C ARG A 275 -3.23 -8.59 19.26
N LYS A 276 -2.79 -9.78 18.85
CA LYS A 276 -2.08 -10.02 17.59
C LYS A 276 -2.88 -9.51 16.39
N ASN A 277 -4.15 -9.92 16.27
CA ASN A 277 -4.98 -9.54 15.12
C ASN A 277 -5.25 -8.02 15.09
N ARG A 278 -5.50 -7.40 16.25
CA ARG A 278 -5.65 -5.95 16.37
C ARG A 278 -4.35 -5.23 16.03
N GLY A 279 -3.21 -5.68 16.55
CA GLY A 279 -1.89 -5.13 16.26
C GLY A 279 -1.58 -5.19 14.77
N LEU A 280 -1.84 -6.32 14.12
CA LEU A 280 -1.67 -6.47 12.67
C LEU A 280 -2.59 -5.52 11.88
N GLY A 281 -3.87 -5.42 12.26
CA GLY A 281 -4.81 -4.50 11.62
C GLY A 281 -4.39 -3.03 11.75
N LEU A 282 -3.96 -2.62 12.95
CA LEU A 282 -3.45 -1.27 13.20
C LEU A 282 -2.13 -1.01 12.45
N ALA A 283 -1.25 -2.01 12.36
CA ALA A 283 0.00 -1.91 11.60
C ALA A 283 -0.26 -1.64 10.12
N ILE A 284 -1.18 -2.39 9.51
CA ILE A 284 -1.58 -2.21 8.11
C ILE A 284 -2.29 -0.86 7.92
N GLY A 285 -3.22 -0.51 8.80
CA GLY A 285 -3.98 0.74 8.72
C GLY A 285 -3.08 1.98 8.80
N PHE A 286 -2.28 2.09 9.86
CA PHE A 286 -1.37 3.23 10.04
C PHE A 286 -0.20 3.22 9.05
N GLY A 287 0.33 2.03 8.70
CA GLY A 287 1.40 1.90 7.70
C GLY A 287 0.95 2.39 6.32
N SER A 288 -0.25 1.98 5.88
CA SER A 288 -0.80 2.42 4.58
C SER A 288 -1.19 3.91 4.59
N ALA A 289 -1.82 4.40 5.65
CA ALA A 289 -2.15 5.82 5.80
C ALA A 289 -0.88 6.71 5.80
N GLY A 290 0.17 6.27 6.49
CA GLY A 290 1.47 6.93 6.51
C GLY A 290 2.11 7.01 5.12
N ALA A 291 2.12 5.90 4.37
CA ALA A 291 2.64 5.85 3.01
C ALA A 291 1.87 6.78 2.05
N ILE A 292 0.54 6.84 2.15
CA ILE A 292 -0.30 7.75 1.36
C ILE A 292 0.03 9.22 1.67
N ALA A 293 0.16 9.58 2.95
CA ALA A 293 0.47 10.95 3.35
C ALA A 293 1.87 11.40 2.89
N ILE A 294 2.87 10.51 2.96
CA ILE A 294 4.21 10.75 2.42
C ILE A 294 4.15 10.95 0.90
N GLY A 295 3.41 10.10 0.18
CA GLY A 295 3.20 10.24 -1.26
C GLY A 295 2.56 11.59 -1.63
N ALA A 296 1.54 12.02 -0.89
CA ALA A 296 0.89 13.31 -1.10
C ALA A 296 1.85 14.49 -0.87
N ALA A 297 2.71 14.42 0.15
CA ALA A 297 3.73 15.43 0.40
C ALA A 297 4.76 15.50 -0.75
N ILE A 298 5.24 14.36 -1.25
CA ILE A 298 6.17 14.30 -2.39
C ILE A 298 5.56 14.93 -3.65
N VAL A 299 4.29 14.62 -3.93
CA VAL A 299 3.56 15.24 -5.05
C VAL A 299 3.41 16.75 -4.85
N GLY A 300 3.13 17.20 -3.63
CA GLY A 300 3.09 18.62 -3.27
C GLY A 300 4.41 19.35 -3.54
N ILE A 301 5.56 18.74 -3.20
CA ILE A 301 6.90 19.27 -3.50
C ILE A 301 7.10 19.36 -5.03
N ALA A 302 6.76 18.30 -5.77
CA ALA A 302 6.95 18.24 -7.21
C ALA A 302 6.11 19.27 -8.00
N ILE A 303 4.93 19.64 -7.48
CA ILE A 303 4.04 20.63 -8.10
C ILE A 303 4.45 22.06 -7.74
N SER A 304 5.07 22.27 -6.58
CA SER A 304 5.46 23.61 -6.09
C SER A 304 6.61 24.25 -6.88
N GLY A 305 7.35 23.49 -7.70
CA GLY A 305 8.45 23.98 -8.53
C GLY A 305 8.09 24.39 -9.96
N LYS A 306 6.80 24.36 -10.35
CA LYS A 306 6.37 24.82 -11.68
C LYS A 306 5.90 26.27 -11.60
N PRO A 307 6.43 27.20 -12.42
CA PRO A 307 5.89 28.55 -12.48
C PRO A 307 4.41 28.46 -12.85
N ALA A 308 3.57 29.07 -12.03
CA ALA A 308 2.14 29.09 -12.26
C ALA A 308 1.89 29.82 -13.59
N THR A 309 1.62 29.08 -14.67
CA THR A 309 0.88 29.64 -15.79
C THR A 309 -0.44 30.15 -15.21
N GLN A 310 -0.55 31.47 -15.08
CA GLN A 310 -1.71 32.19 -14.59
C GLN A 310 -2.88 31.96 -15.55
N LYS A 311 -3.49 30.77 -15.47
CA LYS A 311 -4.87 30.60 -15.91
C LYS A 311 -5.70 31.28 -14.85
N SER A 312 -6.39 32.34 -15.24
CA SER A 312 -7.53 32.89 -14.50
C SER A 312 -8.54 31.77 -14.31
N VAL A 313 -8.39 31.00 -13.23
CA VAL A 313 -9.44 30.11 -12.75
C VAL A 313 -10.38 31.03 -12.01
N SER A 314 -11.52 31.34 -12.63
CA SER A 314 -12.68 31.84 -11.90
C SER A 314 -13.04 30.78 -10.86
N SER A 315 -12.59 30.95 -9.62
CA SER A 315 -13.04 30.11 -8.53
C SER A 315 -14.53 30.38 -8.35
N LEU A 316 -15.36 29.36 -8.58
CA LEU A 316 -16.73 29.32 -8.10
C LEU A 316 -16.62 28.86 -6.65
N PRO A 317 -16.68 29.75 -5.64
CA PRO A 317 -16.66 29.33 -4.25
C PRO A 317 -17.86 28.42 -3.99
N VAL A 318 -17.54 27.19 -3.60
CA VAL A 318 -18.48 26.16 -3.19
C VAL A 318 -18.50 26.16 -1.66
N VAL A 319 -19.63 26.55 -1.07
CA VAL A 319 -19.79 26.62 0.38
C VAL A 319 -20.73 25.48 0.81
N PRO A 320 -20.22 24.44 1.48
CA PRO A 320 -21.08 23.45 2.10
C PRO A 320 -21.76 24.05 3.35
N TRP A 321 -22.97 23.62 3.63
CA TRP A 321 -23.66 23.97 4.88
C TRP A 321 -24.41 22.76 5.43
N VAL A 322 -24.48 22.69 6.76
CA VAL A 322 -25.06 21.58 7.52
C VAL A 322 -25.98 22.16 8.59
N GLY A 323 -27.22 21.70 8.61
CA GLY A 323 -28.22 21.91 9.67
C GLY A 323 -28.54 20.59 10.36
N ALA A 324 -29.38 20.64 11.39
CA ALA A 324 -29.72 19.47 12.23
C ALA A 324 -30.25 18.27 11.42
N ASP A 325 -31.00 18.53 10.34
CA ASP A 325 -31.70 17.49 9.56
C ASP A 325 -31.39 17.54 8.06
N HIS A 326 -30.43 18.37 7.63
CA HIS A 326 -30.12 18.57 6.22
C HIS A 326 -28.68 19.06 6.01
N ALA A 327 -28.12 18.71 4.86
CA ALA A 327 -26.85 19.23 4.40
C ALA A 327 -26.94 19.55 2.91
N GLY A 328 -26.21 20.56 2.46
CA GLY A 328 -26.25 21.01 1.08
C GLY A 328 -24.99 21.76 0.67
N VAL A 329 -24.96 22.14 -0.60
CA VAL A 329 -23.83 22.85 -1.21
C VAL A 329 -24.36 24.06 -1.96
N ALA A 330 -23.84 25.25 -1.66
CA ALA A 330 -24.15 26.48 -2.36
C ALA A 330 -22.98 26.86 -3.28
N ILE A 331 -23.29 27.29 -4.51
CA ILE A 331 -22.32 27.83 -5.46
C ILE A 331 -22.67 29.30 -5.63
N SER A 332 -21.76 30.21 -5.26
CA SER A 332 -21.98 31.65 -5.44
C SER A 332 -21.09 32.20 -6.56
N GLY A 333 -21.64 33.08 -7.39
CA GLY A 333 -20.92 33.80 -8.44
C GLY A 333 -21.40 35.25 -8.52
N ARG A 334 -20.53 36.14 -8.98
CA ARG A 334 -20.91 37.49 -9.44
C ARG A 334 -21.15 37.42 -10.95
N PHE A 335 -22.33 37.84 -11.40
CA PHE A 335 -22.65 38.07 -12.82
C PHE A 335 -22.46 39.55 -13.15
#